data_AF-A0A9D6YQY5-F1
#
_entry.id   AF-A0A9D6YQY5-F1
#
_cell.length_a   1.000
_cell.length_b   1.000
_cell.length_c   1.000
_cell.angle_alpha   90.00
_cell.angle_beta   90.00
_cell.angle_gamma   90.00
#
_symmetry.space_group_name_H-M   'P 1'
#
loop_
_entity.id
_entity.type
_entity.pdbx_description
1 polymer ?
#
loop_
_entity_poly.entity_id
_entity_poly.type
_entity_poly.pdbx_seq_one_letter_code
_entity_poly.pdbx_strand_id
1 'polypeptide(L)'
;MTTPCQQLLKGRFGPDVGSDRWWRRVAIEGCPIVQAIGGDRARVLFLWRDPEGDATASRTRCVYIDICSVTDHHSNEPASLQRIAGTDVWHWSFEVEAEWR
;
A
#
# COMPACT_ATOMS: atom_id res chain seq x y z
N MET A 1 6.49 -17.48 -0.43
CA MET A 1 5.12 -17.45 -0.98
C MET A 1 4.74 -15.99 -1.20
N THR A 2 4.23 -15.63 -2.38
CA THR A 2 3.85 -14.24 -2.72
C THR A 2 2.53 -13.90 -2.02
N THR A 3 2.45 -12.78 -1.31
CA THR A 3 1.20 -12.37 -0.64
C THR A 3 0.11 -12.00 -1.65
N PRO A 4 -1.19 -12.08 -1.31
CA PRO A 4 -2.26 -11.63 -2.20
C PRO A 4 -2.10 -10.17 -2.67
N CYS A 5 -1.59 -9.29 -1.80
CA CYS A 5 -1.26 -7.90 -2.14
C CYS A 5 -0.17 -7.82 -3.23
N GLN A 6 0.92 -8.58 -3.07
CA GLN A 6 1.99 -8.61 -4.07
C GLN A 6 1.51 -9.16 -5.42
N GLN A 7 0.58 -10.12 -5.44
CA GLN A 7 -0.04 -10.60 -6.68
C GLN A 7 -0.89 -9.52 -7.34
N LEU A 8 -1.69 -8.79 -6.57
CA LEU A 8 -2.48 -7.65 -7.06
C LEU A 8 -1.58 -6.58 -7.70
N LEU A 9 -0.54 -6.15 -6.99
CA LEU A 9 0.39 -5.13 -7.46
C LEU A 9 1.12 -5.55 -8.74
N LYS A 10 1.49 -6.83 -8.85
CA LYS A 10 2.09 -7.39 -10.07
C LYS A 10 1.11 -7.46 -11.23
N GLY A 11 -0.12 -7.90 -10.98
CA GLY A 11 -1.15 -8.02 -12.01
C GLY A 11 -1.60 -6.66 -12.55
N ARG A 12 -1.67 -5.64 -11.69
CA ARG A 12 -2.19 -4.31 -12.03
C ARG A 12 -1.13 -3.40 -12.66
N PHE A 13 0.09 -3.41 -12.13
CA PHE A 13 1.14 -2.48 -12.54
C PHE A 13 2.37 -3.15 -13.15
N GLY A 14 2.38 -4.47 -13.29
CA GLY A 14 3.47 -5.23 -13.90
C GLY A 14 4.41 -5.90 -12.88
N PRO A 15 5.24 -6.85 -13.34
CA PRO A 15 6.03 -7.73 -12.47
C PRO A 15 7.21 -7.02 -11.78
N ASP A 16 7.62 -5.87 -12.30
CA ASP A 16 8.77 -5.04 -11.90
C ASP A 16 8.48 -4.11 -10.72
N VAL A 17 7.83 -4.64 -9.68
CA VAL A 17 7.40 -3.92 -8.47
C VAL A 17 8.57 -3.14 -7.85
N GLY A 18 8.36 -1.85 -7.59
CA GLY A 18 9.36 -0.93 -7.02
C GLY A 18 10.32 -0.28 -8.03
N SER A 19 10.30 -0.70 -9.29
CA SER A 19 11.05 0.02 -10.33
C SER A 19 10.42 1.38 -10.65
N ASP A 20 11.20 2.30 -11.24
CA ASP A 20 10.66 3.58 -11.73
C ASP A 20 9.54 3.39 -12.75
N ARG A 21 9.64 2.36 -13.61
CA ARG A 21 8.61 2.06 -14.61
C ARG A 21 7.31 1.67 -13.93
N TRP A 22 7.38 0.86 -12.88
CA TRP A 22 6.24 0.46 -12.08
C TRP A 22 5.62 1.65 -11.35
N TRP A 23 6.44 2.48 -10.69
CA TRP A 23 5.97 3.69 -10.00
C TRP A 23 5.31 4.70 -10.96
N ARG A 24 5.78 4.83 -12.20
CA ARG A 24 5.10 5.65 -13.22
C ARG A 24 3.70 5.13 -13.54
N ARG A 25 3.49 3.82 -13.62
CA ARG A 25 2.16 3.23 -13.83
C ARG A 25 1.23 3.49 -12.64
N VAL A 26 1.76 3.38 -11.41
CA VAL A 26 1.01 3.74 -10.19
C VAL A 26 0.62 5.22 -10.23
N ALA A 27 1.54 6.12 -10.59
CA ALA A 27 1.26 7.55 -10.67
C ALA A 27 0.20 7.91 -11.74
N ILE A 28 0.13 7.17 -12.84
CA ILE A 28 -0.91 7.35 -13.88
C ILE A 28 -2.29 6.97 -13.35
N GLU A 29 -2.39 5.90 -12.57
CA GLU A 29 -3.67 5.47 -11.99
C GLU A 29 -4.10 6.33 -10.80
N GLY A 30 -3.14 6.79 -10.01
CA GLY A 30 -3.36 7.51 -8.78
C GLY A 30 -3.23 6.64 -7.53
N CYS A 31 -3.15 7.30 -6.38
CA CYS A 31 -3.05 6.67 -5.06
C CYS A 31 -3.87 7.52 -4.06
N PRO A 32 -4.68 6.91 -3.17
CA PRO A 32 -4.82 5.47 -2.93
C PRO A 32 -5.50 4.72 -4.08
N ILE A 33 -5.21 3.44 -4.19
CA ILE A 33 -5.85 2.54 -5.15
C ILE A 33 -7.13 2.03 -4.52
N VAL A 34 -8.27 2.25 -5.18
CA VAL A 34 -9.57 1.78 -4.72
C VAL A 34 -10.05 0.66 -5.64
N GLN A 35 -10.46 -0.46 -5.05
CA GLN A 35 -10.99 -1.61 -5.79
C GLN A 35 -12.32 -2.06 -5.18
N ALA A 36 -13.38 -2.11 -5.99
CA ALA A 36 -14.63 -2.74 -5.58
C ALA A 36 -14.39 -4.24 -5.30
N ILE A 37 -14.85 -4.72 -4.14
CA ILE A 37 -14.73 -6.13 -3.72
C ILE A 37 -16.09 -6.83 -3.59
N GLY A 38 -17.16 -6.17 -4.05
CA GLY A 38 -18.53 -6.68 -4.04
C GLY A 38 -19.30 -6.34 -2.76
N GLY A 39 -20.62 -6.41 -2.84
CA GLY A 39 -21.52 -6.15 -1.71
C GLY A 39 -21.41 -4.73 -1.15
N ASP A 40 -21.31 -3.74 -2.04
CA ASP A 40 -21.15 -2.31 -1.68
C ASP A 40 -19.92 -2.00 -0.81
N ARG A 41 -18.85 -2.80 -0.98
CA ARG A 41 -17.57 -2.61 -0.30
C ARG A 41 -16.45 -2.34 -1.28
N ALA A 42 -15.48 -1.59 -0.81
CA ALA A 42 -14.24 -1.31 -1.49
C ALA A 42 -13.04 -1.70 -0.63
N ARG A 43 -11.96 -2.13 -1.27
CA ARG A 43 -10.63 -2.22 -0.67
C ARG A 43 -9.83 -1.00 -1.09
N VAL A 44 -9.28 -0.30 -0.11
CA VAL A 44 -8.40 0.85 -0.30
C VAL A 44 -6.97 0.39 -0.02
N LEU A 45 -6.05 0.69 -0.93
CA LEU A 45 -4.64 0.33 -0.86
C LEU A 45 -3.79 1.60 -0.98
N PHE A 46 -3.08 1.89 0.10
CA PHE A 46 -2.06 2.93 0.17
C PHE A 46 -0.70 2.35 -0.22
N LEU A 47 0.06 3.16 -0.97
CA LEU A 47 1.44 2.88 -1.33
C LEU A 47 2.30 4.06 -0.91
N TRP A 48 3.48 3.78 -0.38
CA TRP A 48 4.51 4.77 -0.12
C TRP A 48 5.83 4.30 -0.72
N ARG A 49 6.47 5.20 -1.46
CA ARG A 49 7.79 4.97 -2.07
C ARG A 49 8.86 5.46 -1.10
N ASP A 50 9.72 4.56 -0.69
CA ASP A 50 10.85 4.89 0.16
C ASP A 50 11.93 5.64 -0.65
N PRO A 51 12.24 6.91 -0.30
CA PRO A 51 13.21 7.69 -1.06
C PRO A 51 14.65 7.18 -0.90
N GLU A 52 14.94 6.40 0.15
CA GLU A 52 16.26 5.81 0.39
C GLU A 52 16.38 4.39 -0.20
N GLY A 53 15.34 3.91 -0.88
CA GLY A 53 15.34 2.61 -1.53
C GLY A 53 14.86 1.47 -0.64
N ASP A 54 15.45 0.29 -0.81
CA ASP A 54 15.04 -0.92 -0.08
C ASP A 54 15.58 -0.97 1.36
N ALA A 55 15.28 -2.07 2.06
CA ALA A 55 15.69 -2.25 3.46
C ALA A 55 17.22 -2.36 3.68
N THR A 56 18.02 -2.53 2.63
CA THR A 56 19.49 -2.58 2.73
C THR A 56 20.13 -1.20 2.77
N ALA A 57 19.47 -0.20 2.19
CA ALA A 57 19.93 1.18 2.10
C ALA A 57 19.14 2.13 3.01
N SER A 58 17.84 1.92 3.15
CA SER A 58 16.94 2.83 3.87
C SER A 58 17.10 2.76 5.39
N ARG A 59 17.06 3.94 6.02
CA ARG A 59 17.02 4.09 7.48
C ARG A 59 15.58 4.00 8.00
N THR A 60 14.58 4.05 7.12
CA THR A 60 13.17 3.97 7.47
C THR A 60 12.84 2.59 8.03
N ARG A 61 12.52 2.54 9.33
CA ARG A 61 12.15 1.31 10.05
C ARG A 61 10.65 1.04 10.03
N CYS A 62 9.84 2.09 10.01
CA CYS A 62 8.39 2.00 10.06
C CYS A 62 7.78 3.20 9.32
N VAL A 63 6.65 2.97 8.67
CA VAL A 63 5.82 4.01 8.06
C VAL A 63 4.43 3.87 8.65
N TYR A 64 4.08 4.77 9.57
CA TYR A 64 2.78 4.78 10.20
C TYR A 64 1.73 5.39 9.29
N ILE A 65 0.48 4.97 9.46
CA ILE A 65 -0.67 5.54 8.77
C ILE A 65 -1.77 5.81 9.79
N ASP A 66 -2.38 6.98 9.67
CA ASP A 66 -3.52 7.40 10.48
C ASP A 66 -4.64 7.83 9.53
N ILE A 67 -5.74 7.10 9.57
CA ILE A 67 -6.93 7.31 8.75
C ILE A 67 -8.13 7.49 9.67
N CYS A 68 -8.78 8.65 9.54
CA CYS A 68 -9.96 9.00 10.31
C CYS A 68 -11.02 7.90 10.27
N SER A 69 -11.53 7.53 11.44
CA SER A 69 -12.57 6.49 11.63
C SER A 69 -12.17 5.08 11.15
N VAL A 70 -10.91 4.85 10.81
CA VAL A 70 -10.41 3.55 10.32
C VAL A 70 -9.31 3.02 11.24
N THR A 71 -8.31 3.84 11.56
CA THR A 71 -7.23 3.44 12.47
C THR A 71 -7.63 3.69 13.92
N ASP A 72 -7.35 2.71 14.77
CA ASP A 72 -7.63 2.80 16.21
C ASP A 72 -6.59 3.70 16.89
N HIS A 73 -6.97 4.96 17.13
CA HIS A 73 -6.13 5.95 17.81
C HIS A 73 -6.02 5.71 19.32
N HIS A 74 -6.79 4.77 19.88
CA HIS A 74 -6.66 4.33 21.28
C HIS A 74 -5.71 3.14 21.44
N SER A 75 -5.29 2.51 20.33
CA SER A 75 -4.33 1.42 20.34
C SER A 75 -2.92 1.92 20.65
N ASN A 76 -2.20 1.19 21.49
CA ASN A 76 -0.76 1.38 21.70
C ASN A 76 0.09 0.78 20.56
N GLU A 77 -0.55 0.15 19.58
CA GLU A 77 0.06 -0.40 18.37
C GLU A 77 -0.49 0.34 17.15
N PRO A 78 0.15 1.44 16.72
CA PRO A 78 -0.32 2.21 15.58
C PRO A 78 -0.24 1.41 14.28
N ALA A 79 -1.22 1.60 13.40
CA ALA A 79 -1.22 0.97 12.09
C ALA A 79 0.01 1.42 11.28
N SER A 80 0.67 0.46 10.64
CA SER A 80 1.87 0.70 9.85
C SER A 80 1.83 -0.06 8.53
N LEU A 81 2.46 0.52 7.51
CA LEU A 81 2.66 -0.12 6.23
C LEU A 81 3.66 -1.27 6.36
N GLN A 82 3.50 -2.25 5.48
CA GLN A 82 4.42 -3.36 5.32
C GLN A 82 5.28 -3.13 4.09
N ARG A 83 6.59 -3.37 4.21
CA ARG A 83 7.50 -3.29 3.07
C ARG A 83 7.44 -4.59 2.24
N ILE A 84 7.41 -4.45 0.93
CA ILE A 84 7.68 -5.55 0.00
C ILE A 84 9.19 -5.80 -0.01
N ALA A 85 9.59 -6.99 0.45
CA ALA A 85 10.99 -7.38 0.54
C ALA A 85 11.76 -7.17 -0.79
N GLY A 86 12.94 -6.57 -0.69
CA GLY A 86 13.81 -6.26 -1.84
C GLY A 86 13.35 -5.09 -2.70
N THR A 87 12.43 -4.24 -2.21
CA THR A 87 11.95 -3.07 -2.94
C THR A 87 11.84 -1.83 -2.06
N ASP A 88 11.66 -0.69 -2.71
CA ASP A 88 11.33 0.60 -2.08
C ASP A 88 9.82 0.77 -1.78
N VAL A 89 9.02 -0.30 -1.94
CA VAL A 89 7.55 -0.22 -1.84
C VAL A 89 7.08 -0.60 -0.44
N TRP A 90 6.40 0.33 0.20
CA TRP A 90 5.58 0.10 1.39
C TRP A 90 4.10 0.10 1.02
N HIS A 91 3.31 -0.77 1.65
CA HIS A 91 1.88 -0.87 1.38
C HIS A 91 1.05 -1.07 2.65
N TRP A 92 -0.19 -0.60 2.62
CA TRP A 92 -1.20 -0.92 3.63
C TRP A 92 -2.59 -0.88 3.01
N SER A 93 -3.48 -1.77 3.44
CA SER A 93 -4.83 -1.84 2.89
C SER A 93 -5.86 -2.18 3.94
N PHE A 94 -7.09 -1.71 3.70
CA PHE A 94 -8.26 -1.92 4.54
C PHE A 94 -9.51 -1.99 3.67
N GLU A 95 -10.60 -2.49 4.23
CA GLU A 95 -11.91 -2.55 3.57
C GLU A 95 -12.83 -1.52 4.19
N VAL A 96 -13.65 -0.88 3.35
CA VAL A 96 -14.67 0.11 3.73
C VAL A 96 -15.93 -0.12 2.92
N GLU A 97 -17.01 0.52 3.34
CA GLU A 97 -18.18 0.74 2.50
C GLU A 97 -17.78 1.60 1.28
N ALA A 98 -18.42 1.35 0.13
CA ALA A 98 -18.04 1.99 -1.13
C ALA A 98 -18.23 3.51 -1.12
N GLU A 99 -19.09 4.03 -0.23
CA GLU A 99 -19.40 5.46 -0.11
C GLU A 99 -18.51 6.21 0.90
N TRP A 100 -17.57 5.53 1.57
CA TRP A 100 -16.66 6.14 2.54
C TRP A 100 -15.80 7.26 1.94
N ARG A 101 -15.55 8.33 2.72
CA ARG A 101 -14.82 9.55 2.31
C ARG A 101 -13.88 10.05 3.38
#